data_AF-X1RP33-F1
#
_entry.id   AF-X1RP33-F1
#
_cell.length_a   1.000
_cell.length_b   1.000
_cell.length_c   1.000
_cell.angle_alpha   90.00
_cell.angle_beta   90.00
_cell.angle_gamma   90.00
#
_symmetry.space_group_name_H-M   'P 1'
#
loop_
_entity.id
_entity.type
_entity.pdbx_description
1 polymer ?
#
loop_
_entity_poly.entity_id
_entity_poly.type
_entity_poly.pdbx_seq_one_letter_code
_entity_poly.pdbx_strand_id
1 'polypeptide(L)' 'MAQEEKVLVVERKVLEEVGEFEGLAFDVERYLGKIFVQGVPRFMPRFQAEKDPSYKQIIPYVIMACNGKYLSYVRGTR' A
#
# COMPACT_ATOMS: atom_id res chain seq x y z
N MET A 1 1.38 -24.30 -14.44
CA MET A 1 0.76 -23.77 -13.22
C MET A 1 1.00 -22.28 -13.20
N ALA A 2 -0.02 -21.44 -13.00
CA ALA A 2 0.19 -20.00 -12.91
C ALA A 2 1.07 -19.73 -11.68
N GLN A 3 2.15 -18.95 -11.85
CA GLN A 3 2.97 -18.49 -10.74
C GLN A 3 2.09 -17.69 -9.78
N GLU A 4 2.14 -18.01 -8.49
CA GLU A 4 1.39 -17.29 -7.47
C GLU A 4 1.83 -15.81 -7.40
N GLU A 5 0.88 -14.89 -7.47
CA GLU A 5 1.14 -13.44 -7.37
C GLU A 5 1.76 -13.12 -6.01
N LYS A 6 2.89 -12.42 -6.02
CA LYS A 6 3.51 -11.87 -4.80
C LYS A 6 3.32 -10.36 -4.76
N VAL A 7 2.82 -9.86 -3.64
CA VAL A 7 2.60 -8.44 -3.37
C VAL A 7 3.64 -7.90 -2.40
N LEU A 8 3.94 -6.61 -2.50
CA LEU A 8 4.85 -5.94 -1.58
C LEU A 8 4.11 -5.66 -0.26
N VAL A 9 4.70 -6.10 0.85
CA VAL A 9 4.17 -5.91 2.19
C VAL A 9 5.21 -5.32 3.12
N VAL A 10 4.74 -4.70 4.20
CA VAL A 10 5.52 -4.32 5.37
C VAL A 10 4.89 -4.95 6.62
N GLU A 11 5.71 -5.28 7.63
CA GLU A 11 5.17 -5.66 8.94
C GLU A 11 4.41 -4.49 9.56
N ARG A 12 3.23 -4.76 10.12
CA ARG A 12 2.38 -3.75 10.76
C ARG A 12 3.14 -2.95 11.82
N LYS A 13 3.99 -3.61 12.61
CA LYS A 13 4.80 -2.99 13.66
C LYS A 13 5.64 -1.81 13.18
N VAL A 14 6.09 -1.83 11.92
CA VAL A 14 6.87 -0.72 11.33
C VAL A 14 6.03 0.55 11.26
N LEU A 15 4.74 0.43 10.93
CA LEU A 15 3.81 1.56 10.93
C LEU A 15 3.46 1.99 12.35
N GLU A 16 3.24 1.03 13.26
CA GLU A 16 2.95 1.30 14.68
C GLU A 16 4.11 2.07 15.35
N GLU A 17 5.36 1.71 15.04
CA GLU A 17 6.57 2.41 15.50
C GLU A 17 6.69 3.83 14.92
N VAL A 18 6.24 4.04 13.69
CA VAL A 18 6.20 5.38 13.08
C VAL A 18 5.09 6.20 13.71
N GLY A 19 3.93 5.63 13.95
CA GLY A 19 2.72 6.26 14.45
C GLY A 19 1.50 5.87 13.61
N GLU A 20 0.41 5.49 14.29
CA GLU A 20 -0.85 5.14 13.64
C GLU A 20 -1.69 6.38 13.32
N PHE A 21 -2.52 6.26 12.29
CA PHE A 21 -3.49 7.27 11.91
C PHE A 21 -4.70 6.62 11.24
N GLU A 22 -5.83 7.32 11.26
CA GLU A 22 -7.04 6.97 10.52
C GLU A 22 -7.27 8.05 9.45
N GLY A 23 -7.47 7.65 8.19
CA GLY A 23 -7.64 8.58 7.07
C GLY A 23 -6.36 8.84 6.29
N LEU A 24 -5.97 10.12 6.14
CA LEU A 24 -4.81 10.55 5.34
C LEU A 24 -3.76 11.23 6.21
N ALA A 25 -2.51 10.79 6.10
CA ALA A 25 -1.34 11.46 6.67
C ALA A 25 -0.51 12.10 5.56
N PHE A 26 -0.26 13.41 5.67
CA PHE A 26 0.51 14.18 4.68
C PHE A 26 1.99 14.35 5.05
N ASP A 27 2.41 13.89 6.25
CA ASP A 27 3.81 13.79 6.65
C ASP A 27 4.45 12.54 6.02
N VAL A 28 4.56 12.54 4.68
CA VAL A 28 4.89 11.34 3.89
C VAL A 28 6.31 10.84 4.15
N GLU A 29 7.27 11.76 4.24
CA GLU A 29 8.70 11.44 4.38
C GLU A 29 8.98 10.60 5.63
N ARG A 30 8.28 10.88 6.73
CA ARG A 30 8.37 10.12 7.98
C ARG A 30 8.08 8.63 7.79
N TYR A 31 7.11 8.29 6.95
CA TYR A 31 6.74 6.90 6.66
C TYR A 31 7.66 6.28 5.61
N LEU A 32 7.96 7.00 4.52
CA LEU A 32 8.82 6.50 3.44
C LEU A 32 10.20 6.08 3.96
N GLY A 33 10.79 6.88 4.84
CA GLY A 33 12.10 6.62 5.45
C GLY A 33 12.15 5.39 6.35
N LYS A 34 11.01 4.79 6.72
CA LYS A 34 10.93 3.54 7.49
C LYS A 34 10.46 2.37 6.64
N ILE A 35 9.44 2.57 5.80
CA ILE A 35 8.83 1.52 4.98
C ILE A 35 9.80 0.99 3.92
N PHE A 36 10.63 1.86 3.32
CA PHE A 36 11.51 1.48 2.21
C PHE A 36 12.98 1.29 2.61
N VAL A 37 13.24 1.09 3.91
CA VAL A 37 14.56 0.65 4.38
C VAL A 37 14.83 -0.76 3.84
N GLN A 38 16.06 -1.02 3.39
CA GLN A 38 16.44 -2.33 2.88
C GLN A 38 16.12 -3.44 3.89
N GLY A 39 15.40 -4.47 3.45
CA GLY A 39 15.00 -5.61 4.28
C GLY A 39 13.70 -5.40 5.08
N VAL A 40 13.14 -4.20 5.12
CA VAL A 40 11.84 -3.93 5.74
C VAL A 40 10.67 -4.38 4.85
N PRO A 41 10.54 -3.91 3.60
CA PRO A 41 9.48 -4.38 2.73
C PRO A 41 9.91 -5.70 2.09
N ARG A 42 8.95 -6.59 1.87
CA ARG A 42 9.22 -7.89 1.25
C ARG A 42 8.05 -8.37 0.40
N PHE A 43 8.34 -9.28 -0.53
CA PHE A 43 7.32 -9.91 -1.36
C PHE A 43 6.71 -11.12 -0.64
N MET A 44 5.38 -11.13 -0.51
CA MET A 44 4.61 -12.20 0.10
C MET A 44 3.53 -12.70 -0.87
N PRO A 45 3.21 -14.00 -0.92
CA PRO A 45 2.03 -14.48 -1.62
C PRO A 45 0.76 -13.71 -1.26
N ARG A 46 0.02 -13.23 -2.25
CA ARG A 46 -1.16 -12.39 -2.04
C ARG A 46 -2.18 -13.03 -1.09
N PHE A 47 -2.47 -14.31 -1.28
CA PHE A 47 -3.41 -15.04 -0.44
C PHE A 47 -3.03 -15.06 1.05
N GLN A 48 -1.72 -15.05 1.35
CA GLN A 48 -1.23 -14.95 2.73
C GLN A 48 -1.37 -13.51 3.25
N ALA A 49 -0.97 -12.52 2.43
CA ALA A 49 -1.02 -11.10 2.78
C ALA A 49 -2.45 -10.57 2.99
N GLU A 50 -3.47 -11.20 2.39
CA GLU A 50 -4.88 -10.85 2.59
C GLU A 50 -5.45 -11.38 3.92
N LYS A 51 -4.81 -12.39 4.51
CA LYS A 51 -5.31 -13.09 5.70
C LYS A 51 -4.51 -12.81 6.96
N ASP A 52 -3.23 -12.49 6.82
CA ASP A 52 -2.35 -12.23 7.95
C ASP A 52 -2.39 -10.73 8.33
N PRO A 53 -3.03 -10.36 9.46
CA PRO A 53 -3.08 -8.97 9.89
C PRO A 53 -1.70 -8.40 10.24
N SER A 54 -0.71 -9.25 10.54
CA SER A 54 0.64 -8.82 10.92
C SER A 54 1.36 -8.08 9.80
N TYR A 55 0.82 -8.12 8.57
CA TYR A 55 1.35 -7.43 7.41
C TYR A 55 0.34 -6.44 6.85
N LYS A 56 0.85 -5.36 6.28
CA LYS A 56 0.08 -4.39 5.50
C LYS A 56 0.60 -4.41 4.06
N GLN A 57 -0.31 -4.55 3.11
CA GLN A 57 0.01 -4.47 1.69
C GLN A 57 0.28 -3.03 1.29
N ILE A 58 1.34 -2.79 0.52
CA ILE A 58 1.66 -1.47 -0.03
C ILE A 58 0.94 -1.35 -1.38
N ILE A 59 -0.14 -0.57 -1.41
CA ILE A 59 -0.98 -0.38 -2.59
C ILE A 59 -0.75 1.03 -3.15
N PRO A 60 -0.16 1.19 -4.35
CA PRO A 60 -0.06 2.48 -4.99
C PRO A 60 -1.45 2.93 -5.44
N TYR A 61 -1.84 4.15 -5.07
CA TYR A 61 -3.08 4.79 -5.49
C TYR A 61 -2.75 6.10 -6.20
N VAL A 62 -3.37 6.36 -7.34
CA VAL A 62 -3.08 7.54 -8.16
C VAL A 62 -4.35 8.32 -8.49
N ILE A 63 -4.23 9.65 -8.46
CA ILE A 63 -5.24 10.56 -9.00
C ILE A 63 -4.68 11.10 -10.30
N MET A 64 -5.35 10.83 -11.42
CA MET A 64 -4.92 11.31 -12.74
C MET A 64 -5.59 12.65 -13.06
N ALA A 65 -4.78 13.64 -13.46
CA ALA A 65 -5.21 14.98 -13.85
C ALA A 65 -4.71 15.35 -15.25
N CYS A 66 -5.54 16.04 -16.04
CA CYS A 66 -5.20 16.56 -17.36
C CYS A 66 -6.03 17.81 -17.67
N ASN A 67 -5.38 18.93 -18.01
CA ASN A 67 -6.03 20.21 -18.37
C ASN A 67 -7.10 20.68 -17.37
N GLY A 68 -6.77 20.64 -16.07
CA GLY A 68 -7.68 21.06 -14.98
C GLY A 68 -8.85 20.10 -14.72
N LYS A 69 -8.87 18.93 -15.37
CA LYS A 69 -9.87 17.87 -15.16
C LYS A 69 -9.22 16.67 -14.48
N TYR A 70 -10.02 15.91 -13.74
CA TYR A 70 -9.60 14.68 -13.07
C TYR A 70 -10.32 13.47 -13.69
N LEU A 71 -9.64 12.33 -13.79
CA LEU A 71 -10.28 11.09 -14.21
C LEU A 71 -11.24 10.61 -13.12
N SER A 72 -12.53 10.48 -13.46
CA SER A 72 -13.53 9.82 -12.64
C SER A 72 -14.02 8.58 -13.38
N TYR A 73 -13.92 7.41 -12.74
CA TYR A 73 -14.28 6.13 -13.32
C TYR A 73 -15.24 5.39 -12.39
N VAL A 74 -16.35 4.92 -12.94
CA VAL A 74 -17.26 3.98 -12.28
C VAL A 74 -17.09 2.63 -12.96
N ARG A 75 -16.77 1.60 -12.18
CA ARG A 75 -16.62 0.24 -12.70
C ARG A 75 -18.00 -0.40 -12.94
N GLY A 76 -18.26 -0.83 -14.17
CA GLY A 76 -19.54 -1.45 -14.57
C GLY A 76 -20.54 -0.45 -15.18
N THR A 77 -21.72 -0.94 -15.58
CA THR A 77 -22.84 -0.11 -16.03
C THR A 77 -23.63 0.40 -14.82
N ARG A 78 -24.08 1.66 -14.87
CA ARG A 78 -25.04 2.20 -13.90
C ARG A 78 -26.36 1.45 -13.94
#